data_AF-A0A6P6P3U7-F1
#
_entry.id   AF-A0A6P6P3U7-F1
#
_cell.length_a   1.000
_cell.length_b   1.000
_cell.length_c   1.000
_cell.angle_alpha   90.00
_cell.angle_beta   90.00
_cell.angle_gamma   90.00
#
_symmetry.space_group_name_H-M   'P 1'
#
loop_
_entity.id
_entity.type
_entity.pdbx_description
1 polymer ?
#
loop_
_entity_poly.entity_id
_entity_poly.type
_entity_poly.pdbx_seq_one_letter_code
_entity_poly.pdbx_strand_id
1 'polypeptide(L)'
;MNSICDILSKDRPGVVHINCQALTKILDGSKRAKSHYFLKNNILERATEVFGVYLENGNHWSFFHCNVDRRCITYFNSLGETEWQCQAIAQHWSAFAASRGVKGEWDLKTTKHNLQTDSVSCGIHTLAVGKKDVPPNVLQQPRKAKTKVTIFSTLTEGEAEDLAKGFGMALTKHVPKDKLLSGIPEEDIPATLRTIEQMKLNVQNLGPESELDLATHRFGPTAVDFFFSFLEDCMKKTQHP
;
A
#
# COMPACT_ATOMS: atom_id res chain seq x y z
N MET A 1 -0.98 0.60 1.45
CA MET A 1 -0.52 -0.78 1.18
C MET A 1 -1.67 -1.73 0.90
N ASN A 2 -2.57 -2.03 1.85
CA ASN A 2 -3.71 -2.95 1.61
C ASN A 2 -4.49 -2.64 0.32
N SER A 3 -4.90 -1.39 0.10
CA SER A 3 -5.66 -1.02 -1.12
C SER A 3 -4.91 -1.31 -2.42
N ILE A 4 -3.58 -1.23 -2.42
CA ILE A 4 -2.75 -1.54 -3.59
C ILE A 4 -2.71 -3.07 -3.79
N CYS A 5 -2.54 -3.82 -2.71
CA CYS A 5 -2.57 -5.30 -2.77
C CYS A 5 -3.96 -5.83 -3.17
N ASP A 6 -5.04 -5.18 -2.73
CA ASP A 6 -6.40 -5.48 -3.18
C ASP A 6 -6.51 -5.35 -4.71
N ILE A 7 -6.02 -4.24 -5.28
CA ILE A 7 -5.96 -4.02 -6.74
C ILE A 7 -5.12 -5.11 -7.41
N LEU A 8 -3.95 -5.46 -6.86
CA LEU A 8 -3.06 -6.49 -7.43
C LEU A 8 -3.65 -7.91 -7.42
N SER A 9 -4.63 -8.17 -6.54
CA SER A 9 -5.39 -9.43 -6.50
C SER A 9 -6.66 -9.41 -7.33
N LYS A 10 -7.14 -8.21 -7.67
CA LYS A 10 -8.36 -8.03 -8.47
C LYS A 10 -8.16 -8.69 -9.83
N ASP A 11 -9.18 -9.42 -10.27
CA ASP A 11 -9.20 -10.12 -11.56
C ASP A 11 -8.18 -11.27 -11.72
N ARG A 12 -7.61 -11.78 -10.61
CA ARG A 12 -6.77 -12.99 -10.59
C ARG A 12 -7.48 -14.15 -9.89
N PRO A 13 -8.14 -15.06 -10.63
CA PRO A 13 -8.79 -16.22 -10.04
C PRO A 13 -7.82 -17.05 -9.19
N GLY A 14 -8.23 -17.42 -7.97
CA GLY A 14 -7.41 -18.19 -7.04
C GLY A 14 -6.33 -17.40 -6.29
N VAL A 15 -6.13 -16.12 -6.59
CA VAL A 15 -5.17 -15.27 -5.87
C VAL A 15 -5.91 -14.45 -4.81
N VAL A 16 -5.54 -14.63 -3.56
CA VAL A 16 -6.18 -13.97 -2.42
C VAL A 16 -5.21 -12.99 -1.77
N HIS A 17 -5.60 -11.72 -1.72
CA HIS A 17 -4.94 -10.76 -0.85
C HIS A 17 -5.41 -10.94 0.61
N ILE A 18 -4.46 -11.08 1.52
CA ILE A 18 -4.71 -11.02 2.96
C ILE A 18 -4.32 -9.64 3.49
N ASN A 19 -5.25 -8.98 4.18
CA ASN A 19 -4.99 -7.66 4.75
C ASN A 19 -3.81 -7.69 5.74
N CYS A 20 -3.07 -6.58 5.81
CA CYS A 20 -1.91 -6.41 6.69
C CYS A 20 -2.17 -6.87 8.13
N GLN A 21 -3.25 -6.40 8.76
CA GLN A 21 -3.48 -6.65 10.18
C GLN A 21 -3.70 -8.13 10.48
N ALA A 22 -4.37 -8.84 9.58
CA ALA A 22 -4.59 -10.27 9.68
C ALA A 22 -3.29 -11.03 9.43
N LEU A 23 -2.54 -10.64 8.39
CA LEU A 23 -1.26 -11.25 8.05
C LEU A 23 -0.23 -11.07 9.17
N THR A 24 -0.06 -9.86 9.71
CA THR A 24 0.80 -9.57 10.87
C THR A 24 0.46 -10.49 12.04
N LYS A 25 -0.82 -10.62 12.41
CA LYS A 25 -1.21 -11.52 13.50
C LYS A 25 -0.90 -12.99 13.22
N ILE A 26 -0.97 -13.42 11.96
CA ILE A 26 -0.60 -14.79 11.57
C ILE A 26 0.92 -14.96 11.69
N LEU A 27 1.70 -14.06 11.09
CA LEU A 27 3.16 -14.16 11.02
C LEU A 27 3.85 -13.87 12.36
N ASP A 28 3.20 -13.14 13.27
CA ASP A 28 3.60 -12.99 14.68
C ASP A 28 3.28 -14.23 15.52
N GLY A 29 2.60 -15.24 14.96
CA GLY A 29 2.27 -16.48 15.67
C GLY A 29 1.13 -16.34 16.68
N SER A 30 0.26 -15.33 16.53
CA SER A 30 -0.85 -15.09 17.45
C SER A 30 -1.73 -16.33 17.62
N LYS A 31 -1.99 -16.75 18.87
CA LYS A 31 -2.94 -17.83 19.16
C LYS A 31 -4.32 -17.55 18.56
N ARG A 32 -4.73 -16.27 18.52
CA ARG A 32 -6.00 -15.85 17.94
C ARG A 32 -6.07 -16.17 16.45
N ALA A 33 -4.95 -16.09 15.73
CA ALA A 33 -4.91 -16.33 14.28
C ALA A 33 -5.37 -17.74 13.87
N LYS A 34 -5.21 -18.72 14.78
CA LYS A 34 -5.59 -20.12 14.58
C LYS A 34 -7.09 -20.36 14.81
N SER A 35 -7.78 -19.47 15.52
CA SER A 35 -9.21 -19.62 15.84
C SER A 35 -10.06 -19.57 14.57
N HIS A 36 -11.10 -20.39 14.50
CA HIS A 36 -12.09 -20.35 13.40
C HIS A 36 -12.79 -18.99 13.26
N TYR A 37 -12.83 -18.18 14.31
CA TYR A 37 -13.45 -16.84 14.29
C TYR A 37 -12.51 -15.71 13.84
N PHE A 38 -11.24 -16.01 13.59
CA PHE A 38 -10.23 -15.01 13.26
C PHE A 38 -10.46 -14.38 11.88
N LEU A 39 -10.72 -15.22 10.90
CA LEU A 39 -11.16 -14.83 9.57
C LEU A 39 -12.49 -15.53 9.33
N LYS A 40 -13.54 -14.77 8.99
CA LYS A 40 -14.89 -15.33 8.78
C LYS A 40 -14.92 -16.44 7.72
N ASN A 41 -14.03 -16.35 6.73
CA ASN A 41 -13.90 -17.31 5.65
C ASN A 41 -12.52 -17.96 5.67
N ASN A 42 -12.44 -19.23 5.29
CA ASN A 42 -11.18 -19.91 5.09
C ASN A 42 -10.53 -19.42 3.79
N ILE A 43 -9.58 -18.49 3.91
CA ILE A 43 -8.88 -17.92 2.77
C ILE A 43 -8.10 -18.95 1.95
N LEU A 44 -7.78 -20.12 2.51
CA LEU A 44 -7.01 -21.17 1.83
C LEU A 44 -7.87 -22.17 1.06
N GLU A 45 -9.20 -22.18 1.28
CA GLU A 45 -10.07 -23.20 0.68
C GLU A 45 -10.16 -23.11 -0.84
N ARG A 46 -9.98 -21.91 -1.41
CA ARG A 46 -10.07 -21.65 -2.85
C ARG A 46 -8.87 -20.88 -3.40
N ALA A 47 -7.83 -20.70 -2.59
CA ALA A 47 -6.64 -19.97 -2.99
C ALA A 47 -5.60 -20.91 -3.57
N THR A 48 -5.14 -20.62 -4.78
CA THR A 48 -3.89 -21.15 -5.34
C THR A 48 -2.71 -20.32 -4.84
N GLU A 49 -2.92 -19.04 -4.58
CA GLU A 49 -1.94 -18.11 -4.05
C GLU A 49 -2.53 -17.20 -2.99
N VAL A 50 -1.75 -16.90 -1.95
CA VAL A 50 -2.08 -15.89 -0.95
C VAL A 50 -0.91 -14.93 -0.84
N PHE A 51 -1.18 -13.62 -0.86
CA PHE A 51 -0.13 -12.64 -0.65
C PHE A 51 -0.62 -11.46 0.18
N GLY A 52 0.32 -10.74 0.77
CA GLY A 52 0.01 -9.54 1.53
C GLY A 52 1.27 -8.87 2.03
N VAL A 53 1.05 -7.74 2.68
CA VAL A 53 2.11 -6.95 3.30
C VAL A 53 2.14 -7.24 4.79
N TYR A 54 3.32 -7.54 5.29
CA TYR A 54 3.55 -7.78 6.71
C TYR A 54 4.10 -6.50 7.34
N LEU A 55 3.42 -6.01 8.38
CA LEU A 55 3.91 -4.90 9.18
C LEU A 55 4.70 -5.46 10.38
N GLU A 56 6.01 -5.53 10.22
CA GLU A 56 6.95 -5.92 11.26
C GLU A 56 7.08 -4.83 12.31
N ASN A 57 6.97 -5.22 13.59
CA ASN A 57 7.18 -4.33 14.75
C ASN A 57 6.40 -3.00 14.69
N GLY A 58 5.33 -2.93 13.91
CA GLY A 58 4.50 -1.73 13.75
C GLY A 58 5.07 -0.63 12.85
N ASN A 59 6.28 -0.80 12.27
CA ASN A 59 6.94 0.29 11.55
C ASN A 59 7.63 -0.12 10.23
N HIS A 60 7.82 -1.41 9.98
CA HIS A 60 8.55 -1.89 8.80
C HIS A 60 7.68 -2.78 7.93
N TRP A 61 7.67 -2.53 6.63
CA TRP A 61 6.87 -3.28 5.67
C TRP A 61 7.73 -4.30 4.93
N SER A 62 7.32 -5.56 5.02
CA SER A 62 7.82 -6.66 4.21
C SER A 62 6.72 -7.29 3.36
N PHE A 63 7.15 -8.09 2.38
CA PHE A 63 6.24 -8.79 1.48
C PHE A 63 6.19 -10.28 1.82
N PHE A 64 4.98 -10.81 1.85
CA PHE A 64 4.72 -12.23 2.00
C PHE A 64 3.90 -12.71 0.80
N HIS A 65 4.38 -13.76 0.16
CA HIS A 65 3.64 -14.52 -0.84
C HIS A 65 3.71 -16.00 -0.51
N CYS A 66 2.62 -16.69 -0.78
CA CYS A 66 2.48 -18.11 -0.56
C CYS A 66 1.79 -18.73 -1.78
N ASN A 67 2.44 -19.71 -2.40
CA ASN A 67 1.79 -20.60 -3.34
C ASN A 67 1.28 -21.83 -2.57
N VAL A 68 -0.04 -21.95 -2.46
CA VAL A 68 -0.70 -22.96 -1.64
C VAL A 68 -0.48 -24.36 -2.22
N ASP A 69 -0.61 -24.50 -3.53
CA ASP A 69 -0.48 -25.78 -4.24
C ASP A 69 0.93 -26.35 -4.17
N ARG A 70 1.94 -25.48 -4.33
CA ARG A 70 3.36 -25.85 -4.30
C ARG A 70 3.96 -25.87 -2.90
N ARG A 71 3.18 -25.51 -1.88
CA ARG A 71 3.66 -25.38 -0.49
C ARG A 71 4.91 -24.50 -0.38
N CYS A 72 4.93 -23.41 -1.12
CA CYS A 72 6.09 -22.50 -1.18
C CYS A 72 5.73 -21.16 -0.57
N ILE A 73 6.61 -20.61 0.26
CA ILE A 73 6.54 -19.26 0.80
C ILE A 73 7.67 -18.46 0.16
N THR A 74 7.35 -17.28 -0.35
CA THR A 74 8.34 -16.27 -0.72
C THR A 74 8.24 -15.13 0.28
N TYR A 75 9.32 -14.90 1.03
CA TYR A 75 9.43 -13.80 1.95
C TYR A 75 10.47 -12.80 1.46
N PHE A 76 10.12 -11.51 1.56
CA PHE A 76 11.00 -10.43 1.15
C PHE A 76 10.99 -9.32 2.19
N ASN A 77 12.18 -8.92 2.64
CA ASN A 77 12.40 -7.83 3.57
C ASN A 77 13.42 -6.87 2.97
N SER A 78 13.04 -5.61 2.70
CA SER A 78 13.94 -4.64 2.08
C SER A 78 15.17 -4.29 2.91
N LEU A 79 15.16 -4.53 4.23
CA LEU A 79 16.30 -4.36 5.14
C LEU A 79 17.14 -5.63 5.31
N GLY A 80 16.74 -6.72 4.65
CA GLY A 80 17.37 -8.03 4.68
C GLY A 80 16.63 -9.02 5.58
N GLU A 81 16.57 -10.26 5.14
CA GLU A 81 15.97 -11.36 5.89
C GLU A 81 16.98 -12.02 6.82
N THR A 82 16.54 -12.39 8.02
CA THR A 82 17.34 -13.22 8.94
C THR A 82 16.80 -14.65 8.94
N GLU A 83 17.69 -15.62 9.21
CA GLU A 83 17.31 -17.03 9.27
C GLU A 83 16.25 -17.30 10.35
N TRP A 84 16.44 -16.73 11.55
CA TRP A 84 15.49 -16.85 12.65
C TRP A 84 14.10 -16.31 12.29
N GLN A 85 14.04 -15.15 11.65
CA GLN A 85 12.78 -14.57 11.17
C GLN A 85 12.10 -15.48 10.16
N CYS A 86 12.86 -16.02 9.19
CA CYS A 86 12.33 -16.92 8.18
C CYS A 86 11.77 -18.21 8.83
N GLN A 87 12.50 -18.81 9.76
CA GLN A 87 12.04 -20.00 10.48
C GLN A 87 10.75 -19.73 11.26
N ALA A 88 10.66 -18.59 11.95
CA ALA A 88 9.45 -18.19 12.68
C ALA A 88 8.26 -18.00 11.72
N ILE A 89 8.44 -17.29 10.61
CA ILE A 89 7.41 -17.08 9.58
C ILE A 89 6.91 -18.41 9.03
N ALA A 90 7.82 -19.32 8.65
CA ALA A 90 7.46 -20.64 8.14
C ALA A 90 6.66 -21.46 9.17
N GLN A 91 7.10 -21.47 10.43
CA GLN A 91 6.43 -22.18 11.52
C GLN A 91 5.03 -21.60 11.79
N HIS A 92 4.91 -20.27 11.86
CA HIS A 92 3.66 -19.60 12.17
C HIS A 92 2.64 -19.74 11.04
N TRP A 93 3.08 -19.59 9.79
CA TRP A 93 2.24 -19.84 8.63
C TRP A 93 1.78 -21.29 8.56
N SER A 94 2.69 -22.25 8.78
CA SER A 94 2.36 -23.68 8.80
C SER A 94 1.29 -24.00 9.85
N ALA A 95 1.42 -23.44 11.06
CA ALA A 95 0.43 -23.63 12.12
C ALA A 95 -0.94 -23.01 11.77
N PHE A 96 -0.96 -21.84 11.14
CA PHE A 96 -2.18 -21.23 10.63
C PHE A 96 -2.83 -22.08 9.53
N ALA A 97 -2.06 -22.47 8.51
CA ALA A 97 -2.54 -23.28 7.41
C ALA A 97 -3.10 -24.64 7.87
N ALA A 98 -2.43 -25.30 8.82
CA ALA A 98 -2.91 -26.54 9.41
C ALA A 98 -4.26 -26.35 10.13
N SER A 99 -4.47 -25.22 10.81
CA SER A 99 -5.76 -24.85 11.44
C SER A 99 -6.89 -24.57 10.44
N ARG A 100 -6.55 -24.53 9.14
CA ARG A 100 -7.46 -24.32 8.00
C ARG A 100 -7.55 -25.56 7.10
N GLY A 101 -7.04 -26.71 7.57
CA GLY A 101 -7.09 -27.98 6.84
C GLY A 101 -5.91 -28.22 5.90
N VAL A 102 -4.99 -27.27 5.79
CA VAL A 102 -3.87 -27.28 4.86
C VAL A 102 -2.61 -27.73 5.60
N LYS A 103 -2.40 -29.05 5.67
CA LYS A 103 -1.25 -29.68 6.35
C LYS A 103 -0.08 -29.90 5.40
N GLY A 104 1.11 -30.06 5.96
CA GLY A 104 2.35 -30.36 5.24
C GLY A 104 3.48 -29.39 5.58
N GLU A 105 4.67 -29.70 5.09
CA GLU A 105 5.82 -28.81 5.17
C GLU A 105 5.70 -27.67 4.16
N TRP A 106 6.33 -26.55 4.48
CA TRP A 106 6.39 -25.36 3.63
C TRP A 106 7.84 -25.04 3.30
N ASP A 107 8.15 -24.91 2.02
CA ASP A 107 9.45 -24.48 1.53
C ASP A 107 9.50 -22.95 1.50
N LEU A 108 10.33 -22.34 2.35
CA LEU A 108 10.47 -20.88 2.41
C LEU A 108 11.70 -20.42 1.63
N LYS A 109 11.48 -19.49 0.71
CA LYS A 109 12.50 -18.87 -0.12
C LYS A 109 12.58 -17.38 0.16
N THR A 110 13.81 -16.87 0.16
CA THR A 110 14.09 -15.45 0.09
C THR A 110 14.64 -15.12 -1.30
N THR A 111 14.55 -13.86 -1.70
CA THR A 111 15.05 -13.42 -3.00
C THR A 111 16.32 -12.62 -2.79
N LYS A 112 17.34 -12.79 -3.65
CA LYS A 112 18.48 -11.87 -3.64
C LYS A 112 18.02 -10.50 -4.17
N HIS A 113 18.22 -9.46 -3.38
CA HIS A 113 17.85 -8.10 -3.73
C HIS A 113 18.83 -7.08 -3.17
N ASN A 114 18.79 -5.87 -3.72
CA ASN A 114 19.48 -4.73 -3.12
C ASN A 114 18.77 -4.34 -1.83
N LEU A 115 19.56 -4.04 -0.80
CA LEU A 115 19.02 -3.54 0.46
C LEU A 115 18.60 -2.08 0.29
N GLN A 116 17.50 -1.74 0.95
CA GLN A 116 17.11 -0.35 1.15
C GLN A 116 18.20 0.36 1.99
N THR A 117 18.53 1.59 1.60
CA THR A 117 19.56 2.41 2.26
C THR A 117 19.00 3.60 3.02
N ASP A 118 17.67 3.75 3.06
CA ASP A 118 16.95 4.82 3.77
C ASP A 118 15.98 4.23 4.83
N SER A 119 15.29 5.07 5.59
CA SER A 119 14.35 4.64 6.64
C SER A 119 12.86 4.66 6.24
N VAL A 120 12.52 5.01 5.00
CA VAL A 120 11.14 5.34 4.61
C VAL A 120 10.61 4.57 3.39
N SER A 121 11.48 3.92 2.62
CA SER A 121 11.13 3.32 1.33
C SER A 121 10.69 1.86 1.40
N CYS A 122 10.45 1.29 2.58
CA CYS A 122 10.15 -0.15 2.75
C CYS A 122 8.85 -0.58 2.06
N GLY A 123 7.82 0.27 2.10
CA GLY A 123 6.58 0.06 1.36
C GLY A 123 6.81 0.00 -0.16
N ILE A 124 7.76 0.78 -0.68
CA ILE A 124 8.03 0.85 -2.12
C ILE A 124 8.77 -0.40 -2.61
N HIS A 125 9.78 -0.84 -1.86
CA HIS A 125 10.51 -2.07 -2.14
C HIS A 125 9.57 -3.29 -2.10
N THR A 126 8.68 -3.34 -1.10
CA THR A 126 7.65 -4.38 -0.95
C THR A 126 6.71 -4.44 -2.16
N LEU A 127 6.26 -3.30 -2.68
CA LEU A 127 5.40 -3.25 -3.88
C LEU A 127 6.15 -3.66 -5.16
N ALA A 128 7.41 -3.26 -5.30
CA ALA A 128 8.22 -3.59 -6.47
C ALA A 128 8.40 -5.11 -6.64
N VAL A 129 8.55 -5.84 -5.53
CA VAL A 129 8.62 -7.31 -5.54
C VAL A 129 7.25 -7.91 -5.83
N GLY A 130 6.20 -7.42 -5.16
CA GLY A 130 4.83 -7.86 -5.43
C GLY A 130 4.42 -7.68 -6.90
N LYS A 131 5.05 -6.74 -7.64
CA LYS A 131 4.87 -6.52 -9.08
C LYS A 131 5.59 -7.51 -10.00
N LYS A 132 6.74 -8.06 -9.59
CA LYS A 132 7.50 -9.02 -10.41
C LYS A 132 6.76 -10.36 -10.58
N ASP A 133 5.91 -10.70 -9.60
CA ASP A 133 5.09 -11.91 -9.60
C ASP A 133 3.67 -11.68 -10.17
N VAL A 134 3.46 -10.56 -10.88
CA VAL A 134 2.21 -10.23 -11.58
C VAL A 134 2.28 -10.69 -13.04
N PRO A 135 1.21 -11.32 -13.58
CA PRO A 135 1.13 -11.74 -14.97
C PRO A 135 1.51 -10.63 -15.99
N PRO A 136 2.27 -10.94 -17.07
CA PRO A 136 2.80 -9.95 -18.02
C PRO A 136 1.74 -9.09 -18.74
N ASN A 137 0.51 -9.60 -18.85
CA ASN A 137 -0.64 -8.91 -19.44
C ASN A 137 -1.12 -7.72 -18.62
N VAL A 138 -0.85 -7.67 -17.31
CA VAL A 138 -1.08 -6.50 -16.45
C VAL A 138 0.12 -5.53 -16.51
N LEU A 139 1.30 -6.01 -16.92
CA LEU A 139 2.55 -5.25 -17.04
C LEU A 139 2.74 -4.57 -18.40
N GLN A 140 1.76 -4.65 -19.32
CA GLN A 140 1.85 -3.96 -20.61
C GLN A 140 1.72 -2.44 -20.41
N GLN A 141 2.87 -1.78 -20.25
CA GLN A 141 2.97 -0.33 -20.28
C GLN A 141 2.68 0.23 -21.68
N PRO A 142 2.05 1.41 -21.80
CA PRO A 142 2.13 2.20 -23.01
C PRO A 142 3.60 2.57 -23.26
N ARG A 143 4.14 2.21 -24.42
CA ARG A 143 5.51 2.58 -24.82
C ARG A 143 5.59 4.09 -25.08
N LYS A 144 5.91 4.90 -24.07
CA LYS A 144 6.45 6.25 -24.27
C LYS A 144 7.68 6.49 -23.38
N ALA A 145 8.58 7.30 -23.92
CA ALA A 145 9.98 7.41 -23.54
C ALA A 145 10.21 7.83 -22.09
N LYS A 146 11.33 7.33 -21.54
CA LYS A 146 11.83 7.59 -20.19
C LYS A 146 12.06 9.08 -19.94
N THR A 147 11.24 9.67 -19.08
CA THR A 147 11.58 10.87 -18.32
C THR A 147 11.04 10.71 -16.89
N LYS A 148 11.95 10.75 -15.91
CA LYS A 148 11.72 10.64 -14.44
C LYS A 148 10.71 9.56 -14.01
N VAL A 149 11.19 8.31 -13.97
CA VAL A 149 10.43 7.13 -13.52
C VAL A 149 10.23 7.19 -12.00
N THR A 150 9.12 7.79 -11.55
CA THR A 150 8.63 7.58 -10.18
C THR A 150 7.90 6.25 -10.11
N ILE A 151 7.77 5.61 -8.95
CA ILE A 151 7.06 4.32 -8.83
C ILE A 151 5.58 4.35 -9.30
N PHE A 152 4.98 5.54 -9.35
CA PHE A 152 3.63 5.75 -9.88
C PHE A 152 3.57 5.71 -11.41
N SER A 153 4.73 5.81 -12.10
CA SER A 153 4.85 5.54 -13.54
C SER A 153 4.55 4.09 -13.92
N THR A 154 4.37 3.22 -12.93
CA THR A 154 4.01 1.82 -13.13
C THR A 154 2.51 1.57 -13.05
N LEU A 155 1.70 2.53 -12.58
CA LEU A 155 0.24 2.46 -12.56
C LEU A 155 -0.31 2.99 -13.88
N THR A 156 -1.39 2.43 -14.41
CA THR A 156 -2.14 3.06 -15.51
C THR A 156 -2.70 4.42 -15.06
N GLU A 157 -3.05 5.31 -15.99
CA GLU A 157 -3.66 6.60 -15.64
C GLU A 157 -4.92 6.42 -14.76
N GLY A 158 -5.74 5.41 -15.03
CA GLY A 158 -6.93 5.09 -14.23
C GLY A 158 -6.59 4.60 -12.82
N GLU A 159 -5.60 3.71 -12.67
CA GLU A 159 -5.17 3.23 -11.34
C GLU A 159 -4.53 4.33 -10.50
N ALA A 160 -3.78 5.23 -11.13
CA ALA A 160 -3.22 6.41 -10.50
C ALA A 160 -4.33 7.35 -10.00
N GLU A 161 -5.38 7.54 -10.79
CA GLU A 161 -6.54 8.35 -10.42
C GLU A 161 -7.35 7.71 -9.28
N ASP A 162 -7.59 6.40 -9.34
CA ASP A 162 -8.30 5.65 -8.30
C ASP A 162 -7.53 5.65 -6.97
N LEU A 163 -6.20 5.57 -7.03
CA LEU A 163 -5.34 5.68 -5.84
C LEU A 163 -5.41 7.09 -5.23
N ALA A 164 -5.38 8.13 -6.07
CA ALA A 164 -5.51 9.51 -5.60
C ALA A 164 -6.90 9.77 -4.97
N LYS A 165 -7.98 9.23 -5.56
CA LYS A 165 -9.32 9.25 -4.98
C LYS A 165 -9.37 8.55 -3.63
N GLY A 166 -8.78 7.35 -3.54
CA GLY A 166 -8.68 6.59 -2.28
C GLY A 166 -7.93 7.35 -1.19
N PHE A 167 -6.86 8.07 -1.56
CA PHE A 167 -6.14 8.98 -0.67
C PHE A 167 -7.04 10.12 -0.17
N GLY A 168 -7.76 10.82 -1.06
CA GLY A 168 -8.70 11.89 -0.67
C GLY A 168 -9.83 11.40 0.24
N MET A 169 -10.37 10.20 -0.02
CA MET A 169 -11.37 9.56 0.85
C MET A 169 -10.81 9.24 2.23
N ALA A 170 -9.56 8.78 2.30
CA ALA A 170 -8.90 8.49 3.57
C ALA A 170 -8.67 9.76 4.40
N LEU A 171 -8.22 10.86 3.77
CA LEU A 171 -8.11 12.16 4.42
C LEU A 171 -9.45 12.57 5.04
N THR A 172 -10.51 12.56 4.24
CA THR A 172 -11.86 12.97 4.68
C THR A 172 -12.40 12.12 5.82
N LYS A 173 -12.09 10.82 5.83
CA LYS A 173 -12.61 9.86 6.80
C LYS A 173 -11.84 9.87 8.13
N HIS A 174 -10.53 10.08 8.07
CA HIS A 174 -9.64 9.80 9.21
C HIS A 174 -9.01 11.05 9.81
N VAL A 175 -9.01 12.18 9.11
CA VAL A 175 -8.48 13.44 9.63
C VAL A 175 -9.61 14.26 10.24
N PRO A 176 -9.63 14.47 11.57
CA PRO A 176 -10.63 15.29 12.23
C PRO A 176 -10.45 16.76 11.83
N LYS A 177 -11.47 17.34 11.17
CA LYS A 177 -11.40 18.71 10.63
C LYS A 177 -11.22 19.76 11.73
N ASP A 178 -11.88 19.55 12.85
CA ASP A 178 -11.81 20.36 14.07
C ASP A 178 -10.38 20.44 14.64
N LYS A 179 -9.64 19.32 14.62
CA LYS A 179 -8.24 19.28 15.07
C LYS A 179 -7.27 19.89 14.08
N LEU A 180 -7.63 19.94 12.80
CA LEU A 180 -6.78 20.55 11.77
C LEU A 180 -6.72 22.08 11.95
N LEU A 181 -7.83 22.68 12.39
CA LEU A 181 -7.96 24.13 12.56
C LEU A 181 -7.64 24.61 13.97
N SER A 182 -7.48 23.71 14.95
CA SER A 182 -7.29 24.10 16.36
C SER A 182 -6.03 24.92 16.65
N GLY A 183 -5.12 25.07 15.67
CA GLY A 183 -3.92 25.91 15.75
C GLY A 183 -3.95 27.16 14.86
N ILE A 184 -5.06 27.45 14.18
CA ILE A 184 -5.19 28.59 13.25
C ILE A 184 -6.22 29.56 13.83
N PRO A 185 -5.82 30.79 14.18
CA PRO A 185 -6.76 31.83 14.61
C PRO A 185 -7.83 32.12 13.53
N GLU A 186 -9.07 32.40 13.94
CA GLU A 186 -10.19 32.61 13.00
C GLU A 186 -9.93 33.77 12.04
N GLU A 187 -9.28 34.83 12.52
CA GLU A 187 -8.85 35.99 11.75
C GLU A 187 -7.85 35.66 10.63
N ASP A 188 -7.08 34.58 10.78
CA ASP A 188 -6.06 34.14 9.84
C ASP A 188 -6.60 33.15 8.79
N ILE A 189 -7.80 32.59 9.00
CA ILE A 189 -8.44 31.65 8.08
C ILE A 189 -8.56 32.22 6.66
N PRO A 190 -9.03 33.47 6.43
CA PRO A 190 -9.10 34.04 5.09
C PRO A 190 -7.74 34.19 4.41
N ALA A 191 -6.69 34.52 5.17
CA ALA A 191 -5.33 34.65 4.64
C ALA A 191 -4.72 33.28 4.30
N THR A 192 -5.01 32.27 5.13
CA THR A 192 -4.58 30.90 4.91
C THR A 192 -5.28 30.27 3.71
N LEU A 193 -6.58 30.53 3.52
CA LEU A 193 -7.33 30.13 2.32
C LEU A 193 -6.71 30.71 1.04
N ARG A 194 -6.45 32.02 0.99
CA ARG A 194 -5.76 32.64 -0.16
C ARG A 194 -4.39 32.04 -0.44
N THR A 195 -3.68 31.65 0.61
CA THR A 195 -2.37 31.00 0.49
C THR A 195 -2.50 29.61 -0.11
N ILE A 196 -3.50 28.82 0.31
CA ILE A 196 -3.81 27.50 -0.25
C ILE A 196 -4.20 27.61 -1.73
N GLU A 197 -5.07 28.56 -2.07
CA GLU A 197 -5.47 28.83 -3.46
C GLU A 197 -4.25 29.19 -4.33
N GLN A 198 -3.35 30.02 -3.82
CA GLN A 198 -2.11 30.36 -4.51
C GLN A 198 -1.15 29.17 -4.64
N MET A 199 -1.04 28.32 -3.62
CA MET A 199 -0.26 27.08 -3.68
C MET A 199 -0.81 26.12 -4.73
N LYS A 200 -2.13 25.98 -4.82
CA LYS A 200 -2.81 25.16 -5.83
C LYS A 200 -2.53 25.68 -7.25
N LEU A 201 -2.64 27.00 -7.47
CA LEU A 201 -2.27 27.63 -8.74
C LEU A 201 -0.80 27.43 -9.09
N ASN A 202 0.10 27.56 -8.11
CA ASN A 202 1.54 27.34 -8.33
C ASN A 202 1.83 25.90 -8.75
N VAL A 203 1.16 24.91 -8.14
CA VAL A 203 1.29 23.50 -8.51
C VAL A 203 0.74 23.23 -9.91
N GLN A 204 -0.37 23.85 -10.29
CA GLN A 204 -0.94 23.73 -11.64
C GLN A 204 -0.06 24.37 -12.74
N ASN A 205 0.77 25.33 -12.36
CA ASN A 205 1.68 26.03 -13.27
C ASN A 205 3.12 25.46 -13.26
N LEU A 206 3.34 24.32 -12.61
CA LEU A 206 4.65 23.68 -12.62
C LEU A 206 5.04 23.26 -14.05
N GLY A 207 6.23 23.68 -14.47
CA GLY A 207 6.78 23.35 -15.78
C GLY A 207 7.32 21.92 -15.86
N PRO A 208 7.72 21.47 -17.06
CA PRO A 208 8.15 20.10 -17.35
C PRO A 208 9.42 19.65 -16.61
N GLU A 209 10.18 20.59 -16.04
CA GLU A 209 11.38 20.29 -15.24
C GLU A 209 11.05 19.91 -13.78
N SER A 210 9.82 20.18 -13.34
CA SER A 210 9.35 19.89 -11.98
C SER A 210 9.31 18.39 -11.69
N GLU A 211 9.66 17.98 -10.46
CA GLU A 211 9.45 16.60 -10.00
C GLU A 211 7.97 16.26 -9.76
N LEU A 212 7.13 17.30 -9.70
CA LEU A 212 5.66 17.26 -9.63
C LEU A 212 5.02 17.53 -11.00
N ASP A 213 5.80 17.48 -12.07
CA ASP A 213 5.33 17.74 -13.43
C ASP A 213 4.08 16.90 -13.75
N LEU A 214 3.05 17.60 -14.22
CA LEU A 214 1.75 17.09 -14.64
C LEU A 214 1.86 16.04 -15.74
N ALA A 215 3.00 15.96 -16.45
CA ALA A 215 3.28 14.94 -17.44
C ALA A 215 3.70 13.58 -16.86
N THR A 216 3.99 13.48 -15.56
CA THR A 216 4.37 12.22 -14.89
C THR A 216 3.16 11.58 -14.19
N HIS A 217 2.46 10.68 -14.90
CA HIS A 217 1.41 9.78 -14.38
C HIS A 217 0.57 10.39 -13.23
N ARG A 218 -0.43 11.22 -13.60
CA ARG A 218 -1.50 11.95 -12.86
C ARG A 218 -1.68 11.79 -11.34
N PHE A 219 -1.28 10.70 -10.69
CA PHE A 219 -1.38 10.48 -9.25
C PHE A 219 -0.88 11.65 -8.41
N GLY A 220 0.39 12.08 -8.59
CA GLY A 220 0.97 13.16 -7.78
C GLY A 220 0.14 14.45 -7.85
N PRO A 221 -0.11 14.97 -9.06
CA PRO A 221 -1.00 16.10 -9.29
C PRO A 221 -2.41 15.92 -8.70
N THR A 222 -3.04 14.78 -8.94
CA THR A 222 -4.41 14.50 -8.48
C THR A 222 -4.47 14.35 -6.95
N ALA A 223 -3.47 13.74 -6.33
CA ALA A 223 -3.40 13.59 -4.87
C ALA A 223 -3.17 14.95 -4.20
N VAL A 224 -2.32 15.80 -4.78
CA VAL A 224 -2.11 17.18 -4.32
C VAL A 224 -3.39 18.00 -4.47
N ASP A 225 -4.13 17.86 -5.57
CA ASP A 225 -5.42 18.52 -5.75
C ASP A 225 -6.48 18.07 -4.73
N PHE A 226 -6.55 16.76 -4.44
CA PHE A 226 -7.40 16.23 -3.37
C PHE A 226 -7.01 16.77 -1.99
N PHE A 227 -5.71 16.90 -1.72
CA PHE A 227 -5.22 17.45 -0.46
C PHE A 227 -5.59 18.92 -0.30
N PHE A 228 -5.35 19.76 -1.32
CA PHE A 228 -5.74 21.18 -1.26
C PHE A 228 -7.25 21.35 -1.16
N SER A 229 -8.03 20.58 -1.93
CA SER A 229 -9.49 20.62 -1.86
C SER A 229 -10.00 20.20 -0.47
N PHE A 230 -9.36 19.22 0.16
CA PHE A 230 -9.67 18.83 1.54
C PHE A 230 -9.38 19.98 2.54
N LEU A 231 -8.24 20.67 2.40
CA LEU A 231 -7.90 21.81 3.27
C LEU A 231 -8.87 22.98 3.10
N GLU A 232 -9.21 23.33 1.85
CA GLU A 232 -10.21 24.34 1.55
C GLU A 232 -11.57 23.99 2.16
N ASP A 233 -12.02 22.75 2.02
CA ASP A 233 -13.27 22.25 2.60
C ASP A 233 -13.30 22.27 4.13
N CYS A 234 -12.14 22.17 4.78
CA CYS A 234 -12.04 22.33 6.22
C CYS A 234 -12.23 23.80 6.62
N MET A 235 -11.60 24.71 5.88
CA MET A 235 -11.58 26.15 6.17
C MET A 235 -12.80 26.93 5.66
N LYS A 236 -13.53 26.43 4.65
CA LYS A 236 -14.79 27.06 4.16
C LYS A 236 -15.96 26.80 5.11
N LYS A 237 -15.94 25.69 5.86
CA LYS A 237 -17.01 25.34 6.82
C LYS A 237 -17.03 26.20 8.08
N THR A 238 -15.99 26.98 8.35
CA THR A 238 -15.95 27.96 9.45
C THR A 238 -16.49 29.34 9.04
N GLN A 239 -16.78 29.58 7.75
CA GLN A 239 -17.26 30.88 7.27
C GLN A 239 -18.79 31.04 7.23
N HIS A 240 -19.56 30.00 7.55
CA HIS A 240 -21.02 30.08 7.68
C HIS A 240 -21.47 29.50 9.03
N PRO A 241 -22.10 30.31 9.90
CA PRO A 241 -22.79 29.82 11.10
C PRO A 241 -23.94 28.87 10.78
#